data_AF-A0A151ASS1-F1
#
_entry.id   AF-A0A151ASS1-F1
#
_cell.length_a   1.000
_cell.length_b   1.000
_cell.length_c   1.000
_cell.angle_alpha   90.00
_cell.angle_beta   90.00
_cell.angle_gamma   90.00
#
_symmetry.space_group_name_H-M   'P 1'
#
loop_
_entity.id
_entity.type
_entity.pdbx_description
1 polymer ?
#
loop_
_entity_poly.entity_id
_entity_poly.type
_entity_poly.pdbx_seq_one_letter_code
_entity_poly.pdbx_strand_id
1 'polypeptide(L)' 'MDNELLGIRFNIEKAILDGKVQNLASYINKRTLIASHNKMDWKKAKGIDGVAKDDYDIKVKTNVEHLVK' A
#
# COMPACT_ATOMS: atom_id res chain seq x y z
N MET A 1 -8.90 8.87 -16.08
CA MET A 1 -7.65 9.06 -15.30
C MET A 1 -7.77 10.32 -14.44
N ASP A 2 -8.30 11.39 -15.00
CA ASP A 2 -8.42 12.71 -14.35
C ASP A 2 -9.32 12.70 -13.09
N ASN A 3 -10.45 11.99 -13.12
CA ASN A 3 -11.38 11.94 -11.98
C ASN A 3 -10.81 11.22 -10.74
N GLU A 4 -9.97 10.18 -10.92
CA GLU A 4 -9.37 9.46 -9.79
C GLU A 4 -8.29 10.32 -9.11
N LEU A 5 -7.49 11.03 -9.91
CA LEU A 5 -6.49 11.98 -9.41
C LEU A 5 -7.11 13.17 -8.68
N LEU A 6 -8.21 13.71 -9.21
CA LEU A 6 -8.99 14.76 -8.55
C LEU A 6 -9.55 14.28 -7.21
N GLY A 7 -10.10 13.06 -7.15
CA GLY A 7 -10.59 12.46 -5.90
C GLY A 7 -9.50 12.27 -4.85
N ILE A 8 -8.30 11.82 -5.26
CA ILE A 8 -7.14 11.71 -4.36
C ILE A 8 -6.77 13.07 -3.79
N ARG A 9 -6.65 14.09 -4.64
CA ARG A 9 -6.29 15.44 -4.22
C ARG A 9 -7.30 16.02 -3.23
N PHE A 10 -8.59 15.86 -3.52
CA PHE A 10 -9.66 16.25 -2.60
C PHE A 10 -9.52 15.57 -1.23
N ASN A 11 -9.29 14.25 -1.20
CA ASN A 11 -9.12 13.51 0.05
C ASN A 11 -7.89 13.95 0.85
N ILE A 12 -6.81 14.37 0.18
CA ILE A 12 -5.61 14.93 0.83
C ILE A 12 -5.94 16.29 1.47
N GLU A 13 -6.55 17.19 0.70
CA GLU A 13 -6.93 18.54 1.19
C GLU A 13 -7.92 18.45 2.35
N LYS A 14 -8.90 17.53 2.27
CA LYS A 14 -9.83 17.24 3.36
C LYS A 14 -9.13 16.69 4.60
N ALA A 15 -8.14 15.82 4.45
CA ALA A 15 -7.41 15.28 5.60
C ALA A 15 -6.61 16.34 6.35
N ILE A 16 -6.04 17.30 5.62
CA ILE A 16 -5.34 18.46 6.18
C ILE A 16 -6.32 19.37 6.93
N LEU A 17 -7.47 19.68 6.32
CA LEU A 17 -8.49 20.55 6.91
C LEU A 17 -9.13 19.95 8.17
N ASP A 18 -9.52 18.68 8.10
CA ASP A 18 -10.31 18.02 9.16
C ASP A 18 -9.41 17.36 10.22
N GLY A 19 -8.10 17.27 9.99
CA GLY A 19 -7.15 16.53 10.84
C GLY A 19 -7.41 15.02 10.87
N LYS A 20 -8.05 14.47 9.82
CA LYS A 20 -8.57 13.09 9.76
C LYS A 20 -8.12 12.37 8.50
N VAL A 21 -7.52 11.20 8.63
CA VAL A 21 -6.90 10.46 7.53
C VAL A 21 -7.68 9.23 7.05
N GLN A 22 -8.88 8.97 7.60
CA GLN A 22 -9.67 7.78 7.26
C GLN A 22 -10.00 7.70 5.76
N ASN A 23 -10.26 8.85 5.11
CA ASN A 23 -10.51 8.89 3.67
C ASN A 23 -9.26 8.47 2.87
N LEU A 24 -8.06 8.79 3.35
CA LEU A 24 -6.80 8.36 2.74
C LEU A 24 -6.53 6.87 2.98
N ALA A 25 -6.94 6.34 4.14
CA ALA A 25 -6.78 4.93 4.46
C ALA A 25 -7.50 4.01 3.46
N SER A 26 -8.56 4.48 2.79
CA SER A 26 -9.24 3.75 1.73
C SER A 26 -8.34 3.38 0.53
N TYR A 27 -7.24 4.12 0.33
CA TYR A 27 -6.24 3.81 -0.69
C TYR A 27 -5.28 2.69 -0.27
N ILE A 28 -5.31 2.24 0.99
CA ILE A 28 -4.59 1.05 1.45
C ILE A 28 -5.45 -0.17 1.13
N ASN A 29 -5.20 -0.78 -0.02
CA ASN A 29 -5.97 -1.93 -0.51
C ASN A 29 -5.06 -2.92 -1.23
N LYS A 30 -5.62 -4.09 -1.57
CA LYS A 30 -4.87 -5.17 -2.23
C LYS A 30 -4.07 -4.70 -3.44
N ARG A 31 -4.67 -3.87 -4.30
CA ARG A 31 -4.04 -3.39 -5.53
C ARG A 31 -2.83 -2.53 -5.23
N THR A 32 -2.98 -1.55 -4.34
CA THR A 32 -1.92 -0.59 -4.02
C THR A 32 -0.80 -1.23 -3.19
N LEU A 33 -1.13 -2.20 -2.33
CA LEU A 33 -0.15 -2.97 -1.55
C LEU A 33 0.74 -3.83 -2.47
N ILE A 34 0.15 -4.58 -3.40
CA ILE A 34 0.93 -5.38 -4.38
C ILE A 34 1.76 -4.49 -5.28
N ALA A 35 1.21 -3.36 -5.76
CA ALA A 35 1.94 -2.42 -6.59
C ALA A 35 3.12 -1.78 -5.84
N SER A 36 2.97 -1.50 -4.55
CA SER A 36 4.05 -0.99 -3.69
C SER A 36 5.14 -2.05 -3.53
N HIS A 37 4.77 -3.29 -3.19
CA HIS A 37 5.67 -4.42 -3.05
C HIS A 37 6.54 -4.66 -4.30
N ASN A 38 5.93 -4.64 -5.49
CA ASN A 38 6.64 -4.84 -6.75
C ASN A 38 7.65 -3.74 -7.07
N LYS A 39 7.46 -2.52 -6.54
CA LYS A 39 8.38 -1.39 -6.70
C LYS A 39 9.53 -1.40 -5.69
N MET A 40 9.46 -2.24 -4.65
CA MET A 40 10.53 -2.30 -3.64
C MET A 40 11.77 -2.97 -4.23
N ASP A 41 12.94 -2.38 -3.94
CA ASP A 41 14.22 -2.97 -4.33
C ASP A 41 14.45 -4.29 -3.60
N TRP A 42 14.74 -5.35 -4.35
CA TRP A 42 15.05 -6.68 -3.82
C TRP A 42 16.40 -6.72 -3.09
N LYS A 43 17.31 -5.79 -3.39
CA LYS A 43 18.61 -5.68 -2.73
C LYS A 43 18.52 -5.08 -1.33
N LYS A 44 17.33 -4.66 -0.90
CA LYS A 44 17.11 -4.12 0.44
C LYS A 44 17.33 -5.21 1.49
N ALA A 45 17.71 -4.79 2.70
CA ALA A 45 17.92 -5.70 3.82
C ALA A 45 16.70 -6.60 4.07
N LYS A 46 16.96 -7.81 4.56
CA LYS A 46 15.94 -8.75 5.02
C LYS A 46 15.06 -8.11 6.09
N GLY A 47 13.82 -8.58 6.21
CA GLY A 47 12.95 -8.20 7.32
C GLY A 47 13.59 -8.51 8.68
N ILE A 48 13.03 -7.94 9.76
CA ILE A 48 13.45 -8.25 11.13
C ILE A 48 13.30 -9.75 11.47
N ASP A 49 12.48 -10.46 10.70
CA ASP A 49 12.23 -11.89 10.73
C ASP A 49 13.23 -12.70 9.88
N GLY A 50 14.19 -12.03 9.22
CA GLY A 50 15.18 -12.65 8.36
C GLY A 50 14.65 -13.07 6.99
N VAL A 51 13.42 -12.70 6.62
CA VAL A 51 12.82 -13.04 5.32
C VAL A 51 13.33 -12.09 4.24
N ALA A 52 13.88 -12.63 3.15
CA ALA A 52 14.27 -11.84 1.99
C ALA A 52 13.04 -11.51 1.14
N LYS A 53 13.15 -10.48 0.28
CA LYS A 53 12.05 -10.10 -0.60
C LYS A 53 11.60 -11.28 -1.48
N ASP A 54 12.54 -12.02 -2.08
CA ASP A 54 12.22 -13.15 -2.96
C ASP A 54 11.44 -14.26 -2.25
N ASP A 55 11.77 -14.52 -0.98
CA ASP A 55 11.04 -15.49 -0.14
C ASP A 55 9.61 -15.00 0.15
N TYR A 56 9.45 -13.69 0.36
CA TYR A 56 8.16 -13.04 0.61
C TYR A 56 7.29 -12.97 -0.65
N ASP A 57 7.89 -12.78 -1.83
CA ASP A 57 7.21 -12.69 -3.13
C ASP A 57 6.32 -13.93 -3.38
N ILE A 58 6.77 -15.12 -2.97
CA ILE A 58 6.04 -16.39 -3.15
C ILE A 58 4.63 -16.32 -2.55
N LYS A 59 4.49 -15.67 -1.40
CA LYS A 59 3.23 -15.63 -0.64
C LYS A 59 2.56 -14.26 -0.66
N VAL A 60 3.09 -13.28 -1.40
CA VAL A 60 2.62 -11.88 -1.33
C VAL A 60 1.11 -11.76 -1.58
N LYS A 61 0.57 -12.49 -2.56
CA LYS A 61 -0.86 -12.43 -2.91
C LYS A 61 -1.74 -12.94 -1.77
N THR A 62 -1.42 -14.10 -1.21
CA THR A 62 -2.16 -14.71 -0.11
C THR A 62 -2.02 -13.88 1.17
N ASN A 63 -0.82 -13.37 1.46
CA ASN A 63 -0.57 -12.52 2.62
C ASN A 63 -1.41 -11.23 2.55
N VAL A 64 -1.43 -10.56 1.39
CA VAL A 64 -2.24 -9.36 1.20
C VAL A 64 -3.73 -9.66 1.27
N GLU A 65 -4.19 -10.80 0.73
CA GLU A 65 -5.59 -11.23 0.85
C GLU A 65 -6.01 -11.45 2.32
N HIS A 66 -5.13 -12.00 3.16
CA HIS A 66 -5.39 -12.16 4.58
C HIS A 66 -5.30 -10.84 5.36
N LEU A 67 -4.43 -9.92 4.95
CA LEU A 67 -4.21 -8.64 5.64
C LEU A 67 -5.40 -7.68 5.50
N VAL A 68 -6.07 -7.68 4.35
CA VAL A 68 -7.17 -6.74 4.05
C VAL A 68 -8.55 -7.32 4.34
N LYS A 69 -8.61 -8.52 4.92
CA LYS A 69 -9.85 -9.23 5.27
C LYS A 69 -10.39 -8.75 6.62
#